data_AF-A0A8C0GXM9-F1
#
_entry.id   AF-A0A8C0GXM9-F1
#
_cell.length_a   1.000
_cell.length_b   1.000
_cell.length_c   1.000
_cell.angle_alpha   90.00
_cell.angle_beta   90.00
_cell.angle_gamma   90.00
#
_symmetry.space_group_name_H-M   'P 1'
#
loop_
_entity.id
_entity.type
_entity.pdbx_description
1 polymer ?
#
loop_
_entity_poly.entity_id
_entity_poly.type
_entity_poly.pdbx_seq_one_letter_code
_entity_poly.pdbx_strand_id
1 'polypeptide(L)'
;NAFSFLFAGLAILLQVQLGSAYKLVCYFSNWSQYRPEPATYFPNNVDPNLCTHLIYAFATMNQNKIAPYEWNDEDRLFPEFQALKKMSALSNVQDLKQTKKLSSSRFTEMVASPANRKTFIDSVTAYLRKFGFDGIDLDFEYPGSGAFKAEAASTGLPRLLVTAAVSAGKGTIDAGYEIAEIGKLLDFISVMTYDFHGGWDSFTGHNSPLCEGSADYGDYKYFNCKYAMEYWNDNGVPAEKLLMGFPTYGRTFRLSTSATSVGAPASGAGSSGAYTREPGFWAYYEICTFLKTAQVGWIEDQKVPYAVKGNEWIGYDDICSYKHKVKYLKEKNFGGAMVWAIDLDDFLGSFCNEGKYPLINELKRLLETNGKMVLMSISDIPPPEPTPPPDDNTTTSPVIPPTGEDDTFCANRQDGIYADPKDNTKFYVCAVGRTYRYTCSAGLVFDESCNCCNYPKY
;
A
#
# COMPACT_ATOMS: atom_id res chain seq x y z
N ASN A 1 -7.24 27.31 -46.39
CA ASN A 1 -7.55 26.14 -45.53
C ASN A 1 -6.35 25.39 -44.94
N ALA A 2 -5.11 25.88 -45.01
CA ALA A 2 -3.96 25.24 -44.35
C ALA A 2 -3.83 25.58 -42.84
N PHE A 3 -4.48 26.66 -42.38
CA PHE A 3 -4.35 27.14 -40.99
C PHE A 3 -5.22 26.36 -39.97
N SER A 4 -6.34 25.76 -40.39
CA SER A 4 -7.19 24.96 -39.48
C SER A 4 -6.60 23.60 -39.12
N PHE A 5 -5.77 23.01 -39.99
CA PHE A 5 -5.16 21.70 -39.73
C PHE A 5 -4.03 21.77 -38.69
N LEU A 6 -3.30 22.90 -38.61
CA LEU A 6 -2.25 23.11 -37.62
C LEU A 6 -2.81 23.26 -36.20
N PHE A 7 -3.97 23.89 -36.01
CA PHE A 7 -4.60 24.01 -34.70
C PHE A 7 -5.26 22.72 -34.21
N ALA A 8 -5.85 21.92 -35.11
CA ALA A 8 -6.37 20.60 -34.75
C ALA A 8 -5.24 19.63 -34.38
N GLY A 9 -4.10 19.68 -35.09
CA GLY A 9 -2.91 18.88 -34.75
C GLY A 9 -2.27 19.28 -33.42
N LEU A 10 -2.21 20.58 -33.12
CA LEU A 10 -1.66 21.09 -31.85
C LEU A 10 -2.59 20.79 -30.66
N ALA A 11 -3.92 20.85 -30.86
CA ALA A 11 -4.89 20.48 -29.83
C ALA A 11 -4.87 18.97 -29.53
N ILE A 12 -4.64 18.12 -30.54
CA ILE A 12 -4.42 16.69 -30.33
C ILE A 12 -3.09 16.47 -29.60
N LEU A 13 -1.99 17.11 -29.99
CA LEU A 13 -0.70 17.02 -29.30
C LEU A 13 -0.72 17.56 -27.86
N LEU A 14 -1.54 18.58 -27.56
CA LEU A 14 -1.78 19.09 -26.20
C LEU A 14 -2.77 18.23 -25.39
N GLN A 15 -3.52 17.33 -26.04
CA GLN A 15 -4.38 16.33 -25.41
C GLN A 15 -3.70 14.95 -25.31
N VAL A 16 -2.50 14.76 -25.90
CA VAL A 16 -1.60 13.63 -25.62
C VAL A 16 -0.78 13.88 -24.33
N GLN A 17 -1.33 14.60 -23.35
CA GLN A 17 -1.26 14.12 -21.97
C GLN A 17 -2.43 13.15 -21.76
N LEU A 18 -2.48 12.10 -22.59
CA LEU A 18 -3.34 10.95 -22.38
C LEU A 18 -2.86 10.30 -21.08
N GLY A 19 -3.59 10.58 -20.00
CA GLY A 19 -3.23 10.15 -18.66
C GLY A 19 -2.87 8.67 -18.64
N SER A 20 -1.61 8.37 -18.41
CA SER A 20 -1.23 7.04 -17.97
C SER A 20 -1.85 6.89 -16.58
N ALA A 21 -2.87 6.03 -16.46
CA ALA A 21 -3.39 5.67 -15.15
C ALA A 21 -2.24 5.07 -14.33
N TYR A 22 -2.04 5.58 -13.12
CA TYR A 22 -1.03 5.04 -12.21
C TYR A 22 -1.30 3.55 -11.96
N LYS A 23 -0.23 2.76 -11.87
CA LYS A 23 -0.36 1.36 -11.43
C LYS A 23 -0.58 1.33 -9.92
N LEU A 24 -1.51 0.49 -9.46
CA LEU A 24 -1.65 0.11 -8.07
C LEU A 24 -1.48 -1.41 -8.03
N VAL A 25 -0.29 -1.83 -7.61
CA VAL A 25 0.14 -3.23 -7.59
C VAL A 25 0.07 -3.74 -6.16
N CYS A 26 -0.61 -4.86 -5.94
CA CYS A 26 -0.93 -5.31 -4.60
C CYS A 26 -0.51 -6.76 -4.40
N TYR A 27 0.29 -7.02 -3.37
CA TYR A 27 0.75 -8.36 -3.02
C TYR A 27 -0.26 -9.09 -2.15
N PHE A 28 -0.59 -10.32 -2.54
CA PHE A 28 -1.34 -11.31 -1.77
C PHE A 28 -0.37 -12.33 -1.21
N SER A 29 -0.34 -12.54 0.11
CA SER A 29 0.51 -13.57 0.71
C SER A 29 -0.24 -14.88 0.97
N ASN A 30 0.26 -16.01 0.44
CA ASN A 30 -0.39 -17.31 0.57
C ASN A 30 -0.35 -17.91 1.98
N TRP A 31 0.56 -17.45 2.85
CA TRP A 31 0.57 -17.84 4.26
C TRP A 31 -0.43 -17.07 5.14
N SER A 32 -1.08 -16.03 4.60
CA SER A 32 -2.13 -15.29 5.33
C SER A 32 -3.35 -16.17 5.67
N GLN A 33 -3.52 -17.29 4.96
CA GLN A 33 -4.51 -18.34 5.25
C GLN A 33 -4.33 -19.00 6.63
N TYR A 34 -3.15 -18.86 7.26
CA TYR A 34 -2.84 -19.50 8.55
C TYR A 34 -2.95 -18.55 9.74
N ARG A 35 -3.29 -17.27 9.51
CA ARG A 35 -3.53 -16.36 10.62
C ARG A 35 -4.73 -16.82 11.44
N PRO A 36 -4.71 -16.63 12.77
CA PRO A 36 -5.87 -16.91 13.58
C PRO A 36 -7.02 -15.95 13.24
N GLU A 37 -8.25 -16.43 13.38
CA GLU A 37 -9.45 -15.60 13.22
C GLU A 37 -9.42 -14.37 14.16
N PRO A 38 -9.96 -13.21 13.74
CA PRO A 38 -10.61 -12.97 12.45
C PRO A 38 -9.64 -12.52 11.34
N ALA A 39 -8.31 -12.64 11.55
CA ALA A 39 -7.30 -12.16 10.60
C ALA A 39 -6.93 -13.19 9.50
N THR A 40 -7.64 -14.32 9.43
CA THR A 40 -7.48 -15.31 8.37
C THR A 40 -7.86 -14.70 7.01
N TYR A 41 -7.03 -14.91 6.00
CA TYR A 41 -7.20 -14.25 4.70
C TYR A 41 -7.00 -15.22 3.52
N PHE A 42 -7.91 -15.17 2.57
CA PHE A 42 -8.00 -15.99 1.37
C PHE A 42 -8.28 -15.10 0.14
N PRO A 43 -8.10 -15.61 -1.10
CA PRO A 43 -8.37 -14.82 -2.30
C PRO A 43 -9.80 -14.27 -2.38
N ASN A 44 -10.79 -14.95 -1.81
CA ASN A 44 -12.18 -14.49 -1.77
C ASN A 44 -12.42 -13.27 -0.85
N ASN A 45 -11.45 -12.91 0.00
CA ASN A 45 -11.51 -11.68 0.79
C ASN A 45 -11.16 -10.45 -0.05
N VAL A 46 -10.38 -10.63 -1.12
CA VAL A 46 -9.88 -9.54 -1.98
C VAL A 46 -11.05 -8.86 -2.71
N ASP A 47 -11.17 -7.55 -2.56
CA ASP A 47 -12.02 -6.77 -3.46
C ASP A 47 -11.36 -6.74 -4.86
N PRO A 48 -12.01 -7.32 -5.89
CA PRO A 48 -11.42 -7.39 -7.23
C PRO A 48 -11.19 -6.00 -7.82
N ASN A 49 -11.83 -4.94 -7.33
CA ASN A 49 -11.66 -3.57 -7.82
C ASN A 49 -10.65 -2.76 -7.03
N LEU A 50 -9.99 -3.32 -6.03
CA LEU A 50 -9.06 -2.60 -5.15
C LEU A 50 -7.79 -2.15 -5.89
N CYS A 51 -7.21 -3.03 -6.72
CA CYS A 51 -5.91 -2.83 -7.34
C CYS A 51 -5.96 -3.04 -8.86
N THR A 52 -5.00 -2.47 -9.59
CA THR A 52 -4.90 -2.68 -11.05
C THR A 52 -4.19 -3.99 -11.38
N HIS A 53 -3.22 -4.39 -10.54
CA HIS A 53 -2.52 -5.67 -10.64
C HIS A 53 -2.48 -6.35 -9.28
N LEU A 54 -2.57 -7.68 -9.28
CA LEU A 54 -2.37 -8.51 -8.10
C LEU A 54 -1.13 -9.39 -8.30
N ILE A 55 -0.27 -9.45 -7.29
CA ILE A 55 0.91 -10.32 -7.27
C ILE A 55 0.70 -11.40 -6.23
N TYR A 56 0.76 -12.66 -6.65
CA TYR A 56 0.67 -13.81 -5.75
C TYR A 56 2.05 -14.13 -5.16
N ALA A 57 2.21 -13.93 -3.86
CA ALA A 57 3.40 -14.22 -3.10
C ALA A 57 3.21 -15.50 -2.26
N PHE A 58 3.95 -16.58 -2.47
CA PHE A 58 4.97 -16.81 -3.49
C PHE A 58 4.84 -18.22 -4.07
N ALA A 59 5.35 -18.42 -5.29
CA ALA A 59 5.80 -19.72 -5.75
C ALA A 59 7.20 -20.04 -5.18
N THR A 60 7.66 -21.28 -5.39
CA THR A 60 9.03 -21.69 -5.10
C THR A 60 9.72 -22.24 -6.35
N MET A 61 10.96 -22.70 -6.17
CA MET A 61 11.72 -23.36 -7.21
C MET A 61 12.29 -24.69 -6.71
N ASN A 62 12.13 -25.72 -7.55
CA ASN A 62 12.68 -27.06 -7.35
C ASN A 62 13.37 -27.54 -8.63
N GLN A 63 14.63 -27.97 -8.54
CA GLN A 63 15.44 -28.44 -9.67
C GLN A 63 15.41 -27.46 -10.87
N ASN A 64 15.61 -26.17 -10.60
CA ASN A 64 15.56 -25.09 -11.59
C ASN A 64 14.20 -24.98 -12.33
N LYS A 65 13.10 -25.45 -11.73
CA LYS A 65 11.74 -25.29 -12.25
C LYS A 65 10.85 -24.62 -11.22
N ILE A 66 9.94 -23.77 -11.68
CA ILE A 66 8.91 -23.18 -10.81
C ILE A 66 8.01 -24.28 -10.23
N ALA A 67 7.59 -24.10 -8.99
CA ALA A 67 6.80 -25.06 -8.22
C ALA A 67 5.89 -24.31 -7.24
N PRO A 68 4.79 -24.92 -6.74
CA PRO A 68 3.98 -24.32 -5.69
C PRO A 68 4.76 -24.25 -4.38
N TYR A 69 4.49 -23.23 -3.57
CA TYR A 69 5.08 -23.11 -2.24
C TYR A 69 4.21 -23.82 -1.21
N GLU A 70 2.91 -23.54 -1.21
CA GLU A 70 1.93 -24.16 -0.32
C GLU A 70 1.31 -25.40 -0.93
N TRP A 71 0.94 -26.34 -0.07
CA TRP A 71 0.31 -27.61 -0.45
C TRP A 71 -1.03 -27.44 -1.19
N ASN A 72 -1.68 -26.29 -1.05
CA ASN A 72 -2.97 -25.97 -1.66
C ASN A 72 -2.92 -24.84 -2.70
N ASP A 73 -1.72 -24.41 -3.13
CA ASP A 73 -1.56 -23.39 -4.15
C ASP A 73 -2.24 -23.81 -5.48
N GLU A 74 -1.86 -24.96 -6.06
CA GLU A 74 -2.35 -25.39 -7.37
C GLU A 74 -3.84 -25.75 -7.38
N ASP A 75 -4.31 -26.45 -6.35
CA ASP A 75 -5.66 -27.06 -6.34
C ASP A 75 -6.74 -26.14 -5.78
N ARG A 76 -6.37 -25.05 -5.09
CA ARG A 76 -7.32 -24.14 -4.44
C ARG A 76 -6.98 -22.67 -4.66
N LEU A 77 -5.81 -22.22 -4.18
CA LEU A 77 -5.54 -20.77 -4.09
C LEU A 77 -5.31 -20.13 -5.45
N PHE A 78 -4.61 -20.76 -6.39
CA PHE A 78 -4.45 -20.24 -7.74
C PHE A 78 -5.80 -20.12 -8.47
N PRO A 79 -6.67 -21.16 -8.53
CA PRO A 79 -8.00 -21.01 -9.11
C PRO A 79 -8.84 -19.89 -8.48
N GLU A 80 -8.87 -19.78 -7.14
CA GLU A 80 -9.62 -18.73 -6.44
C GLU A 80 -9.05 -17.33 -6.72
N PHE A 81 -7.72 -17.19 -6.76
CA PHE A 81 -7.05 -15.93 -7.07
C PHE A 81 -7.30 -15.48 -8.52
N GLN A 82 -7.27 -16.41 -9.46
CA GLN A 82 -7.52 -16.13 -10.87
C GLN A 82 -8.99 -15.79 -11.16
N ALA A 83 -9.92 -16.27 -10.32
CA ALA A 83 -11.32 -15.90 -10.40
C ALA A 83 -11.57 -14.39 -10.17
N LEU A 84 -10.61 -13.66 -9.59
CA LEU A 84 -10.69 -12.19 -9.42
C LEU A 84 -10.60 -11.43 -10.76
N LYS A 85 -10.16 -12.08 -11.85
CA LYS A 85 -10.09 -11.52 -13.21
C LYS A 85 -9.35 -10.18 -13.29
N LYS A 86 -8.22 -10.09 -12.62
CA LYS A 86 -7.29 -8.95 -12.65
C LYS A 86 -5.99 -9.35 -13.33
N MET A 87 -5.23 -8.36 -13.81
CA MET A 87 -3.85 -8.63 -14.24
C MET A 87 -3.09 -9.23 -13.06
N SER A 88 -2.61 -10.44 -13.25
CA SER A 88 -2.03 -11.24 -12.19
C SER A 88 -0.60 -11.64 -12.52
N ALA A 89 0.32 -11.51 -11.58
CA ALA A 89 1.66 -12.08 -11.69
C ALA A 89 1.90 -13.06 -10.55
N LEU A 90 2.68 -14.11 -10.84
CA LEU A 90 3.16 -15.04 -9.82
C LEU A 90 4.57 -14.58 -9.41
N SER A 91 4.77 -14.24 -8.14
CA SER A 91 6.11 -13.95 -7.62
C SER A 91 6.82 -15.24 -7.24
N ASN A 92 8.10 -15.38 -7.54
CA ASN A 92 8.84 -16.64 -7.47
C ASN A 92 9.73 -16.83 -6.22
N VAL A 93 9.74 -15.92 -5.23
CA VAL A 93 10.63 -16.06 -4.05
C VAL A 93 10.07 -15.53 -2.75
N GLN A 94 10.14 -16.35 -1.70
CA GLN A 94 10.09 -15.91 -0.32
C GLN A 94 11.51 -15.59 0.19
N ASP A 95 11.71 -14.41 0.79
CA ASP A 95 12.79 -14.21 1.76
C ASP A 95 12.42 -13.18 2.85
N LEU A 96 11.36 -13.46 3.63
CA LEU A 96 11.02 -12.67 4.82
C LEU A 96 11.60 -13.23 6.13
N LYS A 97 12.24 -14.41 6.13
CA LYS A 97 12.85 -14.99 7.34
C LYS A 97 14.18 -15.65 7.05
N GLN A 98 15.26 -14.94 7.39
CA GLN A 98 16.49 -15.46 8.01
C GLN A 98 17.07 -16.79 7.48
N THR A 99 16.94 -17.09 6.19
CA THR A 99 17.65 -18.19 5.53
C THR A 99 18.39 -17.70 4.29
N LYS A 100 19.16 -16.61 4.45
CA LYS A 100 20.14 -16.08 3.48
C LYS A 100 21.03 -17.14 2.79
N LYS A 101 21.08 -18.39 3.30
CA LYS A 101 21.91 -19.48 2.79
C LYS A 101 21.21 -20.49 1.87
N LEU A 102 19.89 -20.71 1.98
CA LEU A 102 19.23 -21.77 1.20
C LEU A 102 18.57 -21.24 -0.08
N SER A 103 17.90 -20.09 -0.01
CA SER A 103 17.25 -19.43 -1.15
C SER A 103 18.28 -18.92 -2.18
N SER A 104 19.31 -18.20 -1.71
CA SER A 104 20.41 -17.72 -2.55
C SER A 104 21.09 -18.85 -3.34
N SER A 105 21.26 -20.03 -2.74
CA SER A 105 21.90 -21.17 -3.41
C SER A 105 21.09 -21.68 -4.61
N ARG A 106 19.76 -21.75 -4.52
CA ARG A 106 18.90 -22.24 -5.61
C ARG A 106 18.87 -21.24 -6.76
N PHE A 107 18.81 -19.94 -6.46
CA PHE A 107 18.87 -18.91 -7.49
C PHE A 107 20.24 -18.84 -8.14
N THR A 108 21.32 -18.84 -7.36
CA THR A 108 22.70 -18.92 -7.89
C THR A 108 22.85 -20.13 -8.81
N GLU A 109 22.34 -21.30 -8.44
CA GLU A 109 22.36 -22.49 -9.30
C GLU A 109 21.53 -22.29 -10.59
N MET A 110 20.32 -21.75 -10.47
CA MET A 110 19.45 -21.50 -11.62
C MET A 110 20.09 -20.54 -12.62
N VAL A 111 20.74 -19.46 -12.15
CA VAL A 111 21.39 -18.48 -13.04
C VAL A 111 22.78 -18.92 -13.51
N ALA A 112 23.42 -19.89 -12.85
CA ALA A 112 24.82 -20.28 -13.10
C ALA A 112 25.09 -20.81 -14.52
N SER A 113 24.10 -21.34 -15.24
CA SER A 113 24.30 -21.83 -16.60
C SER A 113 23.15 -21.47 -17.55
N PRO A 114 23.43 -21.29 -18.87
CA PRO A 114 22.38 -21.09 -19.87
C PRO A 114 21.33 -22.22 -19.88
N ALA A 115 21.75 -23.46 -19.62
CA ALA A 115 20.85 -24.61 -19.57
C ALA A 115 19.89 -24.56 -18.36
N ASN A 116 20.39 -24.16 -17.19
CA ASN A 116 19.56 -24.00 -15.99
C ASN A 116 18.56 -22.86 -16.17
N ARG A 117 19.01 -21.70 -16.68
CA ARG A 117 18.13 -20.58 -17.01
C ARG A 117 17.05 -20.98 -18.02
N LYS A 118 17.41 -21.73 -19.06
CA LYS A 118 16.43 -22.23 -20.04
C LYS A 118 15.41 -23.16 -19.39
N THR A 119 15.85 -24.08 -18.53
CA THR A 119 14.97 -24.99 -17.79
C THR A 119 13.96 -24.21 -16.95
N PHE A 120 14.43 -23.18 -16.27
CA PHE A 120 13.57 -22.31 -15.46
C PHE A 120 12.58 -21.55 -16.33
N ILE A 121 13.05 -20.85 -17.36
CA ILE A 121 12.22 -20.08 -18.29
C ILE A 121 11.13 -20.95 -18.92
N ASP A 122 11.49 -22.12 -19.47
CA ASP A 122 10.53 -23.04 -20.09
C ASP A 122 9.46 -23.48 -19.07
N SER A 123 9.89 -23.78 -17.83
CA SER A 123 8.96 -24.18 -16.75
C SER A 123 8.02 -23.04 -16.35
N VAL A 124 8.53 -21.81 -16.22
CA VAL A 124 7.76 -20.62 -15.86
C VAL A 124 6.72 -20.34 -16.92
N THR A 125 7.11 -20.32 -18.20
CA THR A 125 6.16 -20.10 -19.29
C THR A 125 5.04 -21.14 -19.26
N ALA A 126 5.35 -22.42 -19.15
CA ALA A 126 4.34 -23.47 -19.09
C ALA A 126 3.44 -23.34 -17.86
N TYR A 127 4.00 -23.01 -16.70
CA TYR A 127 3.29 -22.94 -15.43
C TYR A 127 2.34 -21.74 -15.36
N LEU A 128 2.80 -20.55 -15.78
CA LEU A 128 1.98 -19.35 -15.85
C LEU A 128 0.80 -19.56 -16.79
N ARG A 129 1.03 -20.16 -17.97
CA ARG A 129 -0.04 -20.48 -18.92
C ARG A 129 -1.01 -21.55 -18.37
N LYS A 130 -0.50 -22.58 -17.69
CA LYS A 130 -1.34 -23.63 -17.06
C LYS A 130 -2.32 -23.03 -16.05
N PHE A 131 -1.86 -22.09 -15.24
CA PHE A 131 -2.65 -21.49 -14.16
C PHE A 131 -3.25 -20.12 -14.51
N GLY A 132 -3.10 -19.63 -15.74
CA GLY A 132 -3.74 -18.40 -16.19
C GLY A 132 -3.12 -17.10 -15.66
N PHE A 133 -1.87 -17.11 -15.20
CA PHE A 133 -1.16 -15.89 -14.80
C PHE A 133 -0.71 -15.07 -16.01
N ASP A 134 -0.74 -13.74 -15.88
CA ASP A 134 -0.37 -12.78 -16.91
C ASP A 134 1.12 -12.41 -16.89
N GLY A 135 1.88 -12.86 -15.89
CA GLY A 135 3.30 -12.54 -15.78
C GLY A 135 4.02 -13.24 -14.63
N ILE A 136 5.33 -13.02 -14.61
CA ILE A 136 6.21 -13.36 -13.49
C ILE A 136 6.66 -12.07 -12.81
N ASP A 137 6.63 -12.07 -11.49
CA ASP A 137 7.30 -11.06 -10.68
C ASP A 137 8.56 -11.70 -10.07
N LEU A 138 9.71 -11.08 -10.30
CA LEU A 138 11.00 -11.62 -9.93
C LEU A 138 11.50 -10.98 -8.66
N ASP A 139 11.65 -11.80 -7.63
CA ASP A 139 12.18 -11.38 -6.33
C ASP A 139 13.67 -11.74 -6.19
N PHE A 140 14.43 -11.82 -7.32
CA PHE A 140 15.89 -11.60 -7.54
C PHE A 140 16.39 -12.15 -8.91
N GLU A 141 17.33 -11.42 -9.55
CA GLU A 141 18.13 -11.58 -10.81
C GLU A 141 17.64 -12.41 -12.04
N TYR A 142 17.83 -11.83 -13.25
CA TYR A 142 16.85 -11.87 -14.35
C TYR A 142 17.00 -12.98 -15.42
N PRO A 143 15.96 -13.80 -15.67
CA PRO A 143 15.71 -14.37 -16.98
C PRO A 143 15.25 -13.30 -17.99
N GLY A 144 15.87 -13.26 -19.18
CA GLY A 144 15.64 -12.20 -20.17
C GLY A 144 14.23 -12.20 -20.80
N SER A 145 13.66 -11.00 -20.98
CA SER A 145 12.34 -10.76 -21.59
C SER A 145 12.18 -11.23 -23.05
N GLY A 146 13.28 -11.63 -23.71
CA GLY A 146 13.26 -12.16 -25.07
C GLY A 146 12.49 -13.47 -25.21
N ALA A 147 12.49 -14.33 -24.19
CA ALA A 147 11.79 -15.62 -24.25
C ALA A 147 10.27 -15.47 -24.35
N PHE A 148 9.69 -14.57 -23.56
CA PHE A 148 8.23 -14.35 -23.57
C PHE A 148 7.76 -13.61 -24.84
N LYS A 149 8.61 -12.75 -25.43
CA LYS A 149 8.33 -12.17 -26.75
C LYS A 149 8.27 -13.24 -27.84
N ALA A 150 9.20 -14.20 -27.82
CA ALA A 150 9.23 -15.30 -28.78
C ALA A 150 8.03 -16.24 -28.61
N GLU A 151 7.66 -16.59 -27.37
CA GLU A 151 6.48 -17.42 -27.10
C GLU A 151 5.19 -16.77 -27.59
N ALA A 152 4.97 -15.48 -27.27
CA ALA A 152 3.79 -14.73 -27.71
C ALA A 152 3.68 -14.68 -29.24
N ALA A 153 4.79 -14.44 -29.93
CA ALA A 153 4.82 -14.44 -31.39
C ALA A 153 4.49 -15.82 -32.00
N SER A 154 4.90 -16.90 -31.34
CA SER A 154 4.67 -18.27 -31.82
C SER A 154 3.26 -18.81 -31.54
N THR A 155 2.65 -18.39 -30.43
CA THR A 155 1.34 -18.90 -29.97
C THR A 155 0.17 -17.99 -30.33
N GLY A 156 0.44 -16.70 -30.58
CA GLY A 156 -0.59 -15.67 -30.75
C GLY A 156 -1.21 -15.19 -29.44
N LEU A 157 -0.71 -15.65 -28.29
CA LEU A 157 -1.17 -15.20 -26.97
C LEU A 157 -0.56 -13.85 -26.58
N PRO A 158 -1.21 -13.06 -25.69
CA PRO A 158 -0.60 -11.86 -25.12
C PRO A 158 0.73 -12.20 -24.42
N ARG A 159 1.74 -11.34 -24.59
CA ARG A 159 3.04 -11.51 -23.94
C ARG A 159 2.91 -11.44 -22.42
N LEU A 160 3.52 -12.41 -21.73
CA LEU A 160 3.65 -12.41 -20.28
C LEU A 160 4.48 -11.20 -19.79
N LEU A 161 4.01 -10.56 -18.71
CA LEU A 161 4.72 -9.49 -18.02
C LEU A 161 5.95 -10.02 -17.29
N VAL A 162 7.00 -9.18 -17.21
CA VAL A 162 8.19 -9.43 -16.39
C VAL A 162 8.39 -8.22 -15.48
N THR A 163 8.19 -8.42 -14.20
CA THR A 163 8.32 -7.37 -13.17
C THR A 163 9.29 -7.84 -12.10
N ALA A 164 9.64 -6.96 -11.16
CA ALA A 164 10.48 -7.34 -10.03
C ALA A 164 10.21 -6.49 -8.80
N ALA A 165 10.25 -7.12 -7.63
CA ALA A 165 10.47 -6.45 -6.35
C ALA A 165 11.98 -6.20 -6.16
N VAL A 166 12.38 -4.95 -5.90
CA VAL A 166 13.80 -4.57 -5.76
C VAL A 166 14.08 -3.83 -4.46
N SER A 167 15.33 -3.96 -4.00
CA SER A 167 15.80 -3.32 -2.75
C SER A 167 15.70 -1.79 -2.80
N ALA A 168 15.41 -1.18 -1.66
CA ALA A 168 15.55 0.25 -1.42
C ALA A 168 16.90 0.63 -0.73
N GLY A 169 17.62 -0.35 -0.19
CA GLY A 169 18.90 -0.12 0.49
C GLY A 169 20.06 0.02 -0.48
N LYS A 170 20.73 1.18 -0.49
CA LYS A 170 21.83 1.51 -1.40
C LYS A 170 22.91 0.44 -1.49
N GLY A 171 23.40 -0.07 -0.35
CA GLY A 171 24.45 -1.09 -0.33
C GLY A 171 24.05 -2.39 -1.04
N THR A 172 22.78 -2.80 -0.93
CA THR A 172 22.24 -3.95 -1.66
C THR A 172 22.06 -3.64 -3.15
N ILE A 173 21.63 -2.42 -3.47
CA ILE A 173 21.46 -1.98 -4.85
C ILE A 173 22.81 -2.04 -5.60
N ASP A 174 23.84 -1.39 -5.04
CA ASP A 174 25.18 -1.31 -5.63
C ASP A 174 25.83 -2.69 -5.82
N ALA A 175 25.52 -3.64 -4.93
CA ALA A 175 26.14 -4.96 -4.92
C ALA A 175 25.49 -5.97 -5.88
N GLY A 176 24.23 -5.77 -6.28
CA GLY A 176 23.42 -6.82 -6.91
C GLY A 176 22.58 -6.39 -8.12
N TYR A 177 22.65 -5.14 -8.58
CA TYR A 177 21.78 -4.68 -9.66
C TYR A 177 22.52 -3.90 -10.75
N GLU A 178 22.46 -4.42 -11.98
CA GLU A 178 22.77 -3.66 -13.19
C GLU A 178 21.57 -2.75 -13.54
N ILE A 179 21.38 -1.68 -12.76
CA ILE A 179 20.16 -0.83 -12.74
C ILE A 179 19.63 -0.48 -14.14
N ALA A 180 20.49 0.08 -15.00
CA ALA A 180 20.12 0.52 -16.34
C ALA A 180 19.71 -0.65 -17.26
N GLU A 181 20.33 -1.82 -17.11
CA GLU A 181 20.01 -2.99 -17.94
C GLU A 181 18.66 -3.58 -17.54
N ILE A 182 18.41 -3.70 -16.24
CA ILE A 182 17.14 -4.25 -15.75
C ILE A 182 15.97 -3.30 -16.04
N GLY A 183 16.21 -1.98 -16.00
CA GLY A 183 15.24 -0.95 -16.39
C GLY A 183 14.80 -1.05 -17.86
N LYS A 184 15.65 -1.58 -18.75
CA LYS A 184 15.28 -1.87 -20.15
C LYS A 184 14.42 -3.13 -20.28
N LEU A 185 14.69 -4.14 -19.44
CA LEU A 185 14.11 -5.47 -19.57
C LEU A 185 12.74 -5.61 -18.92
N LEU A 186 12.53 -4.97 -17.77
CA LEU A 186 11.33 -5.10 -16.96
C LEU A 186 10.20 -4.19 -17.45
N ASP A 187 8.96 -4.65 -17.27
CA ASP A 187 7.75 -3.90 -17.58
C ASP A 187 7.49 -2.80 -16.55
N PHE A 188 7.68 -3.11 -15.27
CA PHE A 188 7.76 -2.17 -14.17
C PHE A 188 8.52 -2.79 -12.98
N ILE A 189 8.93 -1.95 -12.04
CA ILE A 189 9.77 -2.28 -10.88
C ILE A 189 9.07 -1.81 -9.62
N SER A 190 8.85 -2.74 -8.69
CA SER A 190 8.30 -2.48 -7.36
C SER A 190 9.44 -2.23 -6.38
N VAL A 191 9.74 -0.98 -6.05
CA VAL A 191 10.82 -0.67 -5.09
C VAL A 191 10.28 -0.85 -3.67
N MET A 192 10.91 -1.74 -2.90
CA MET A 192 10.53 -2.06 -1.52
C MET A 192 10.96 -0.95 -0.55
N THR A 193 10.35 0.24 -0.67
CA THR A 193 10.64 1.44 0.13
C THR A 193 10.08 1.35 1.55
N TYR A 194 10.38 0.26 2.24
CA TYR A 194 10.03 -0.05 3.63
C TYR A 194 11.14 -0.97 4.19
N ASP A 195 11.03 -1.38 5.45
CA ASP A 195 12.08 -2.12 6.16
C ASP A 195 13.43 -1.38 6.24
N PHE A 196 13.37 -0.05 6.27
CA PHE A 196 14.55 0.78 6.48
C PHE A 196 15.13 0.64 7.89
N HIS A 197 14.24 0.51 8.88
CA HIS A 197 14.58 0.27 10.27
C HIS A 197 13.67 -0.79 10.89
N GLY A 198 14.18 -1.51 11.87
CA GLY A 198 13.42 -2.53 12.59
C GLY A 198 14.19 -3.10 13.78
N GLY A 199 13.65 -4.15 14.41
CA GLY A 199 14.22 -4.72 15.64
C GLY A 199 15.65 -5.29 15.55
N TRP A 200 16.30 -5.21 14.38
CA TRP A 200 17.72 -5.44 14.18
C TRP A 200 18.61 -4.24 14.53
N ASP A 201 18.04 -3.04 14.66
CA ASP A 201 18.75 -1.83 15.10
C ASP A 201 18.75 -1.71 16.64
N SER A 202 19.78 -1.07 17.18
CA SER A 202 19.89 -0.77 18.62
C SER A 202 19.19 0.53 19.03
N PHE A 203 18.44 1.15 18.11
CA PHE A 203 17.69 2.39 18.31
C PHE A 203 16.40 2.34 17.49
N THR A 204 15.39 3.07 17.93
CA THR A 204 14.12 3.17 17.20
C THR A 204 14.32 3.95 15.90
N GLY A 205 13.87 3.39 14.79
CA GLY A 205 13.81 4.06 13.49
C GLY A 205 12.50 3.73 12.79
N HIS A 206 12.07 4.57 11.86
CA HIS A 206 10.80 4.38 11.18
C HIS A 206 10.86 3.29 10.09
N ASN A 207 9.79 2.51 9.90
CA ASN A 207 9.72 1.46 8.88
C ASN A 207 9.94 1.99 7.45
N SER A 208 9.24 3.07 7.11
CA SER A 208 9.18 3.63 5.75
C SER A 208 9.16 5.17 5.76
N PRO A 209 10.22 5.84 6.27
CA PRO A 209 10.28 7.30 6.29
C PRO A 209 10.32 7.86 4.86
N LEU A 210 9.56 8.94 4.58
CA LEU A 210 9.56 9.54 3.24
C LEU A 210 10.88 10.24 2.95
N CYS A 211 11.40 11.01 3.89
CA CYS A 211 12.63 11.80 3.76
C CYS A 211 13.71 11.36 4.76
N GLU A 212 14.94 11.83 4.55
CA GLU A 212 15.99 11.85 5.57
C GLU A 212 15.52 12.61 6.81
N GLY A 213 15.75 12.03 7.99
CA GLY A 213 15.49 12.63 9.28
C GLY A 213 16.71 13.37 9.83
N SER A 214 16.48 14.39 10.65
CA SER A 214 17.52 15.19 11.31
C SER A 214 18.41 14.40 12.28
N ALA A 215 17.93 13.24 12.73
CA ALA A 215 18.69 12.31 13.58
C ALA A 215 19.49 11.27 12.77
N ASP A 216 19.33 11.21 11.44
CA ASP A 216 20.04 10.25 10.61
C ASP A 216 21.52 10.62 10.47
N TYR A 217 22.38 9.61 10.44
CA TYR A 217 23.82 9.78 10.33
C TYR A 217 24.44 8.64 9.52
N GLY A 218 25.66 8.86 9.00
CA GLY A 218 26.36 7.84 8.21
C GLY A 218 25.55 7.39 7.01
N ASP A 219 25.33 6.08 6.90
CA ASP A 219 24.56 5.47 5.81
C ASP A 219 23.04 5.55 6.03
N TYR A 220 22.57 5.82 7.26
CA TYR A 220 21.13 5.92 7.55
C TYR A 220 20.45 7.09 6.83
N LYS A 221 21.21 8.11 6.40
CA LYS A 221 20.68 9.19 5.55
C LYS A 221 20.12 8.69 4.20
N TYR A 222 20.52 7.49 3.77
CA TYR A 222 20.03 6.85 2.55
C TYR A 222 18.76 6.03 2.79
N PHE A 223 18.36 5.82 4.04
CA PHE A 223 17.29 4.89 4.42
C PHE A 223 15.92 5.59 4.44
N ASN A 224 15.53 6.14 3.28
CA ASN A 224 14.25 6.77 3.09
C ASN A 224 13.71 6.59 1.66
N CYS A 225 12.39 6.73 1.51
CA CYS A 225 11.71 6.49 0.24
C CYS A 225 12.20 7.41 -0.88
N LYS A 226 12.45 8.70 -0.59
CA LYS A 226 12.92 9.66 -1.61
C LYS A 226 14.28 9.25 -2.18
N TYR A 227 15.24 8.97 -1.30
CA TYR A 227 16.58 8.57 -1.72
C TYR A 227 16.52 7.30 -2.57
N ALA A 228 15.83 6.26 -2.10
CA ALA A 228 15.75 4.99 -2.81
C ALA A 228 15.13 5.15 -4.22
N MET A 229 14.01 5.85 -4.33
CA MET A 229 13.34 6.05 -5.61
C MET A 229 14.16 6.89 -6.59
N GLU A 230 14.75 7.98 -6.11
CA GLU A 230 15.61 8.83 -6.94
C GLU A 230 16.88 8.09 -7.36
N TYR A 231 17.46 7.27 -6.48
CA TYR A 231 18.63 6.47 -6.80
C TYR A 231 18.37 5.50 -7.97
N TRP A 232 17.23 4.78 -7.94
CA TRP A 232 16.83 3.92 -9.05
C TRP A 232 16.60 4.70 -10.36
N ASN A 233 15.93 5.86 -10.27
CA ASN A 233 15.63 6.70 -11.42
C ASN A 233 16.90 7.31 -12.06
N ASP A 234 17.75 7.91 -11.24
CA ASP A 234 18.95 8.63 -11.66
C ASP A 234 20.02 7.68 -12.24
N ASN A 235 19.93 6.39 -11.94
CA ASN A 235 20.81 5.35 -12.47
C ASN A 235 20.20 4.56 -13.66
N GLY A 236 19.15 5.09 -14.29
CA GLY A 236 18.74 4.67 -15.64
C GLY A 236 17.43 3.91 -15.74
N VAL A 237 16.64 3.80 -14.67
CA VAL A 237 15.25 3.30 -14.77
C VAL A 237 14.32 4.47 -15.08
N PRO A 238 13.49 4.39 -16.15
CA PRO A 238 12.47 5.40 -16.41
C PRO A 238 11.46 5.54 -15.26
N ALA A 239 11.11 6.77 -14.89
CA ALA A 239 10.20 7.07 -13.79
C ALA A 239 8.86 6.34 -13.91
N GLU A 240 8.30 6.24 -15.12
CA GLU A 240 7.03 5.57 -15.41
C GLU A 240 7.04 4.04 -15.18
N LYS A 241 8.23 3.46 -15.02
CA LYS A 241 8.42 2.04 -14.64
C LYS A 241 8.60 1.85 -13.14
N LEU A 242 8.93 2.89 -12.38
CA LEU A 242 9.17 2.78 -10.94
C LEU A 242 7.87 2.90 -10.14
N LEU A 243 7.61 1.92 -9.29
CA LEU A 243 6.49 1.91 -8.35
C LEU A 243 7.03 2.04 -6.92
N MET A 244 6.58 3.06 -6.20
CA MET A 244 6.94 3.26 -4.80
C MET A 244 6.20 2.25 -3.90
N GLY A 245 6.91 1.64 -2.96
CA GLY A 245 6.35 0.70 -1.98
C GLY A 245 5.62 1.40 -0.83
N PHE A 246 4.44 0.90 -0.50
CA PHE A 246 3.58 1.34 0.59
C PHE A 246 3.34 0.16 1.54
N PRO A 247 3.88 0.21 2.78
CA PRO A 247 3.63 -0.84 3.75
C PRO A 247 2.25 -0.65 4.42
N THR A 248 1.51 -1.73 4.60
CA THR A 248 0.31 -1.80 5.46
C THR A 248 0.65 -2.47 6.79
N TYR A 249 1.87 -2.22 7.27
CA TYR A 249 2.42 -2.75 8.51
C TYR A 249 3.44 -1.77 9.09
N GLY A 250 3.81 -1.98 10.35
CA GLY A 250 4.86 -1.22 11.03
C GLY A 250 5.92 -2.14 11.62
N ARG A 251 7.07 -1.54 11.93
CA ARG A 251 8.19 -2.20 12.61
C ARG A 251 8.24 -1.76 14.06
N THR A 252 8.36 -2.73 14.97
CA THR A 252 8.28 -2.50 16.41
C THR A 252 9.61 -2.70 17.12
N PHE A 253 9.78 -1.95 18.20
CA PHE A 253 10.98 -1.92 19.02
C PHE A 253 10.62 -2.00 20.50
N ARG A 254 11.50 -2.63 21.27
CA ARG A 254 11.46 -2.60 22.73
C ARG A 254 12.40 -1.54 23.28
N LEU A 255 11.84 -0.42 23.75
CA LEU A 255 12.58 0.67 24.38
C LEU A 255 13.35 0.17 25.61
N SER A 256 14.59 0.65 25.74
CA SER A 256 15.48 0.32 26.87
C SER A 256 15.57 1.43 27.92
N THR A 257 15.02 2.61 27.61
CA THR A 257 14.98 3.78 28.49
C THR A 257 13.59 4.43 28.41
N SER A 258 13.38 5.53 29.15
CA SER A 258 12.16 6.34 29.05
C SER A 258 12.14 7.27 27.82
N ALA A 259 13.18 7.30 26.99
CA ALA A 259 13.18 8.08 25.76
C ALA A 259 12.26 7.43 24.72
N THR A 260 11.44 8.23 24.05
CA THR A 260 10.37 7.74 23.17
C THR A 260 10.43 8.31 21.74
N SER A 261 11.27 9.30 21.49
CA SER A 261 11.48 9.88 20.16
C SER A 261 12.15 8.90 19.19
N VAL A 262 12.09 9.18 17.89
CA VAL A 262 12.96 8.51 16.91
C VAL A 262 14.44 8.64 17.33
N GLY A 263 15.22 7.58 17.12
CA GLY A 263 16.59 7.44 17.64
C GLY A 263 16.70 7.02 19.12
N ALA A 264 15.60 6.78 19.83
CA ALA A 264 15.64 6.32 21.21
C ALA A 264 16.32 4.94 21.34
N PRO A 265 17.11 4.69 22.40
CA PRO A 265 17.77 3.40 22.58
C PRO A 265 16.80 2.21 22.71
N ALA A 266 16.98 1.20 21.87
CA ALA A 266 16.16 0.00 21.83
C ALA A 266 16.98 -1.26 22.14
N SER A 267 16.33 -2.24 22.77
CA SER A 267 16.91 -3.53 23.15
C SER A 267 16.64 -4.65 22.13
N GLY A 268 15.97 -4.32 21.03
CA GLY A 268 15.62 -5.24 19.95
C GLY A 268 14.16 -5.08 19.53
N ALA A 269 13.64 -6.12 18.88
CA ALA A 269 12.26 -6.20 18.40
C ALA A 269 11.23 -6.01 19.53
N GLY A 270 10.14 -5.30 19.22
CA GLY A 270 8.95 -5.21 20.07
C GLY A 270 8.20 -6.55 20.12
N SER A 271 7.17 -6.62 20.96
CA SER A 271 6.38 -7.85 21.11
C SER A 271 5.67 -8.27 19.83
N SER A 272 5.34 -9.55 19.72
CA SER A 272 4.58 -10.08 18.60
C SER A 272 3.14 -9.58 18.60
N GLY A 273 2.60 -9.29 17.42
CA GLY A 273 1.18 -9.02 17.24
C GLY A 273 0.32 -10.24 17.54
N ALA A 274 -0.95 -10.03 17.91
CA ALA A 274 -1.89 -11.10 18.25
C ALA A 274 -2.16 -12.07 17.08
N TYR A 275 -2.08 -11.57 15.85
CA TYR A 275 -2.42 -12.28 14.62
C TYR A 275 -1.20 -12.54 13.74
N THR A 276 -0.33 -11.54 13.56
CA THR A 276 0.91 -11.70 12.80
C THR A 276 1.91 -12.61 13.51
N ARG A 277 1.88 -12.61 14.85
CA ARG A 277 2.68 -13.49 15.72
C ARG A 277 4.18 -13.44 15.42
N GLU A 278 4.66 -12.27 15.01
CA GLU A 278 6.06 -12.03 14.68
C GLU A 278 6.63 -10.89 15.52
N PRO A 279 7.67 -11.12 16.34
CA PRO A 279 8.33 -10.03 17.06
C PRO A 279 8.88 -8.98 16.10
N GLY A 280 8.69 -7.70 16.40
CA GLY A 280 9.21 -6.61 15.58
C GLY A 280 8.33 -6.21 14.39
N PHE A 281 7.13 -6.80 14.24
CA PHE A 281 6.27 -6.59 13.07
C PHE A 281 4.80 -6.64 13.47
N TRP A 282 4.03 -5.58 13.16
CA TRP A 282 2.57 -5.56 13.35
C TRP A 282 1.86 -5.14 12.05
N ALA A 283 0.79 -5.86 11.70
CA ALA A 283 -0.12 -5.47 10.62
C ALA A 283 -0.88 -4.19 10.98
N TYR A 284 -1.30 -3.38 10.01
CA TYR A 284 -2.02 -2.13 10.28
C TYR A 284 -3.24 -2.32 11.19
N TYR A 285 -4.00 -3.40 11.03
CA TYR A 285 -5.13 -3.71 11.91
C TYR A 285 -4.74 -4.02 13.37
N GLU A 286 -3.53 -4.50 13.64
CA GLU A 286 -2.99 -4.66 15.00
C GLU A 286 -2.60 -3.31 15.58
N ILE A 287 -2.02 -2.44 14.74
CA ILE A 287 -1.64 -1.08 15.09
C ILE A 287 -2.87 -0.29 15.52
N CYS A 288 -3.97 -0.34 14.76
CA CYS A 288 -5.23 0.33 15.13
C CYS A 288 -5.70 -0.02 16.55
N THR A 289 -5.52 -1.27 16.99
CA THR A 289 -5.87 -1.67 18.35
C THR A 289 -4.91 -1.07 19.38
N PHE A 290 -3.62 -1.04 19.07
CA PHE A 290 -2.59 -0.42 19.90
C PHE A 290 -2.82 1.09 20.09
N LEU A 291 -3.15 1.80 19.00
CA LEU A 291 -3.35 3.26 18.98
C LEU A 291 -4.43 3.75 19.94
N LYS A 292 -5.43 2.93 20.26
CA LYS A 292 -6.50 3.27 21.23
C LYS A 292 -5.99 3.64 22.62
N THR A 293 -4.78 3.23 22.96
CA THR A 293 -4.18 3.42 24.30
C THR A 293 -2.72 3.86 24.25
N ALA A 294 -2.19 4.14 23.05
CA ALA A 294 -0.82 4.54 22.85
C ALA A 294 -0.72 6.07 22.71
N GLN A 295 0.44 6.62 23.07
CA GLN A 295 0.79 7.97 22.69
C GLN A 295 1.22 7.97 21.23
N VAL A 296 0.56 8.77 20.40
CA VAL A 296 0.92 8.96 18.98
C VAL A 296 1.85 10.16 18.86
N GLY A 297 2.89 10.02 18.03
CA GLY A 297 3.76 11.10 17.63
C GLY A 297 3.89 11.19 16.12
N TRP A 298 4.34 12.34 15.63
CA TRP A 298 4.60 12.58 14.21
C TRP A 298 6.06 12.99 14.02
N ILE A 299 6.75 12.35 13.06
CA ILE A 299 8.14 12.64 12.72
C ILE A 299 8.12 13.66 11.57
N GLU A 300 8.27 14.94 11.91
CA GLU A 300 7.98 16.04 10.98
C GLU A 300 8.90 16.10 9.77
N ASP A 301 10.19 15.81 9.91
CA ASP A 301 11.14 15.77 8.80
C ASP A 301 10.95 14.53 7.90
N GLN A 302 10.57 13.39 8.48
CA GLN A 302 10.33 12.13 7.77
C GLN A 302 8.89 11.97 7.22
N LYS A 303 7.93 12.81 7.63
CA LYS A 303 6.50 12.83 7.22
C LYS A 303 5.75 11.51 7.49
N VAL A 304 5.96 10.95 8.67
CA VAL A 304 5.42 9.65 9.07
C VAL A 304 5.09 9.61 10.57
N PRO A 305 4.09 8.83 11.00
CA PRO A 305 3.74 8.70 12.41
C PRO A 305 4.60 7.65 13.14
N TYR A 306 4.58 7.72 14.46
CA TYR A 306 4.99 6.62 15.33
C TYR A 306 4.04 6.54 16.54
N ALA A 307 4.07 5.45 17.29
CA ALA A 307 3.30 5.33 18.52
C ALA A 307 4.07 4.59 19.61
N VAL A 308 3.76 4.91 20.87
CA VAL A 308 4.45 4.37 22.05
C VAL A 308 3.46 4.01 23.14
N LYS A 309 3.65 2.85 23.78
CA LYS A 309 2.92 2.45 24.98
C LYS A 309 3.84 1.62 25.88
N GLY A 310 4.12 2.12 27.08
CA GLY A 310 5.10 1.48 27.96
C GLY A 310 6.47 1.45 27.29
N ASN A 311 7.01 0.26 27.05
CA ASN A 311 8.27 0.05 26.34
C ASN A 311 8.10 -0.40 24.88
N GLU A 312 6.88 -0.46 24.36
CA GLU A 312 6.63 -0.75 22.95
C GLU A 312 6.67 0.54 22.15
N TRP A 313 7.45 0.56 21.08
CA TRP A 313 7.54 1.65 20.12
C TRP A 313 7.28 1.09 18.72
N ILE A 314 6.51 1.79 17.90
CA ILE A 314 6.22 1.38 16.52
C ILE A 314 6.31 2.57 15.55
N GLY A 315 7.05 2.37 14.45
CA GLY A 315 7.00 3.22 13.27
C GLY A 315 6.12 2.57 12.20
N TYR A 316 5.11 3.27 11.72
CA TYR A 316 4.08 2.74 10.83
C TYR A 316 3.58 3.81 9.86
N ASP A 317 2.79 3.41 8.88
CA ASP A 317 2.14 4.34 7.97
C ASP A 317 0.65 4.49 8.25
N ASP A 318 0.11 5.69 8.01
CA ASP A 318 -1.31 6.00 8.10
C ASP A 318 -1.80 6.75 6.83
N ILE A 319 -3.06 7.16 6.84
CA ILE A 319 -3.68 7.95 5.77
C ILE A 319 -2.89 9.25 5.49
N CYS A 320 -2.33 9.89 6.51
CA CYS A 320 -1.60 11.15 6.37
C CYS A 320 -0.23 10.93 5.69
N SER A 321 0.54 9.95 6.14
CA SER A 321 1.81 9.61 5.51
C SER A 321 1.62 9.13 4.06
N TYR A 322 0.56 8.38 3.78
CA TYR A 322 0.18 7.97 2.42
C TYR A 322 -0.08 9.19 1.52
N LYS A 323 -0.78 10.22 2.01
CA LYS A 323 -0.98 11.49 1.26
C LYS A 323 0.34 12.16 0.89
N HIS A 324 1.28 12.24 1.83
CA HIS A 324 2.60 12.83 1.56
C HIS A 324 3.41 12.02 0.55
N LYS A 325 3.41 10.68 0.68
CA LYS A 325 4.08 9.77 -0.24
C LYS A 325 3.49 9.83 -1.66
N VAL A 326 2.16 9.82 -1.80
CA VAL A 326 1.51 9.93 -3.11
C VAL A 326 1.75 11.30 -3.74
N LYS A 327 1.73 12.39 -2.96
CA LYS A 327 2.08 13.72 -3.47
C LYS A 327 3.47 13.71 -4.11
N TYR A 328 4.47 13.19 -3.39
CA TYR A 328 5.83 13.06 -3.90
C TYR A 328 5.93 12.16 -5.14
N LEU A 329 5.27 10.99 -5.11
CA LEU A 329 5.19 10.05 -6.23
C LEU A 329 4.70 10.74 -7.51
N LYS A 330 3.66 11.56 -7.39
CA LYS A 330 3.10 12.34 -8.50
C LYS A 330 4.04 13.45 -8.96
N GLU A 331 4.65 14.19 -8.04
CA GLU A 331 5.63 15.26 -8.36
C GLU A 331 6.83 14.72 -9.16
N LYS A 332 7.24 13.47 -8.90
CA LYS A 332 8.34 12.81 -9.62
C LYS A 332 7.90 12.02 -10.86
N ASN A 333 6.61 12.01 -11.19
CA ASN A 333 6.04 11.26 -12.31
C ASN A 333 6.35 9.75 -12.26
N PHE A 334 6.42 9.17 -11.05
CA PHE A 334 6.60 7.73 -10.91
C PHE A 334 5.39 6.95 -11.42
N GLY A 335 5.62 5.72 -11.90
CA GLY A 335 4.62 4.89 -12.57
C GLY A 335 3.42 4.45 -11.72
N GLY A 336 3.50 4.61 -10.40
CA GLY A 336 2.44 4.28 -9.46
C GLY A 336 2.96 3.75 -8.13
N ALA A 337 2.13 2.96 -7.46
CA ALA A 337 2.39 2.42 -6.14
C ALA A 337 2.34 0.89 -6.12
N MET A 338 3.11 0.31 -5.22
CA MET A 338 3.08 -1.08 -4.84
C MET A 338 2.70 -1.20 -3.35
N VAL A 339 1.87 -2.16 -2.98
CA VAL A 339 1.44 -2.39 -1.59
C VAL A 339 1.93 -3.73 -1.08
N TRP A 340 2.64 -3.69 0.04
CA TRP A 340 2.92 -4.87 0.87
C TRP A 340 2.22 -4.74 2.23
N ALA A 341 1.18 -5.51 2.52
CA ALA A 341 0.44 -6.42 1.65
C ALA A 341 -1.07 -6.27 1.89
N ILE A 342 -1.90 -6.74 0.97
CA ILE A 342 -3.35 -6.52 1.06
C ILE A 342 -3.97 -7.14 2.32
N ASP A 343 -3.40 -8.24 2.77
CA ASP A 343 -3.84 -8.99 3.94
C ASP A 343 -3.38 -8.39 5.28
N LEU A 344 -2.62 -7.28 5.26
CA LEU A 344 -2.15 -6.56 6.44
C LEU A 344 -2.90 -5.24 6.69
N ASP A 345 -3.65 -4.75 5.71
CA ASP A 345 -4.60 -3.65 5.90
C ASP A 345 -5.86 -4.13 6.65
N ASP A 346 -6.72 -3.23 7.14
CA ASP A 346 -8.00 -3.62 7.74
C ASP A 346 -9.01 -4.08 6.68
N PHE A 347 -8.78 -5.27 6.12
CA PHE A 347 -9.60 -5.85 5.06
C PHE A 347 -11.03 -6.20 5.51
N LEU A 348 -11.27 -6.36 6.81
CA LEU A 348 -12.61 -6.57 7.37
C LEU A 348 -13.35 -5.25 7.61
N GLY A 349 -12.61 -4.19 7.90
CA GLY A 349 -13.10 -2.87 8.32
C GLY A 349 -13.53 -2.79 9.79
N SER A 350 -13.41 -3.90 10.53
CA SER A 350 -13.84 -4.00 11.92
C SER A 350 -12.72 -3.80 12.94
N PHE A 351 -11.45 -3.82 12.51
CA PHE A 351 -10.33 -3.65 13.44
C PHE A 351 -10.13 -2.16 13.80
N CYS A 352 -10.13 -1.31 12.77
CA CYS A 352 -9.93 0.14 12.87
C CYS A 352 -11.26 0.91 12.95
N ASN A 353 -12.37 0.32 12.46
CA ASN A 353 -13.67 0.99 12.25
C ASN A 353 -13.63 2.11 11.20
N GLU A 354 -12.78 1.96 10.18
CA GLU A 354 -12.59 2.92 9.09
C GLU A 354 -13.15 2.41 7.74
N GLY A 355 -13.88 1.30 7.77
CA GLY A 355 -14.30 0.57 6.57
C GLY A 355 -13.20 -0.36 6.05
N LYS A 356 -13.50 -1.13 5.00
CA LYS A 356 -12.58 -2.13 4.45
C LYS A 356 -11.42 -1.46 3.71
N TYR A 357 -10.22 -2.01 3.90
CA TYR A 357 -8.98 -1.57 3.25
C TYR A 357 -8.76 -0.04 3.33
N PRO A 358 -8.76 0.57 4.53
CA PRO A 358 -8.70 2.02 4.68
C PRO A 358 -7.46 2.62 4.02
N LEU A 359 -6.28 2.00 4.17
CA LEU A 359 -5.05 2.51 3.58
C LEU A 359 -5.04 2.35 2.05
N ILE A 360 -5.41 1.17 1.55
CA ILE A 360 -5.31 0.87 0.11
C ILE A 360 -6.39 1.61 -0.68
N ASN A 361 -7.60 1.77 -0.13
CA ASN A 361 -8.64 2.57 -0.77
C ASN A 361 -8.25 4.05 -0.83
N GLU A 362 -7.64 4.60 0.21
CA GLU A 362 -7.13 5.97 0.17
C GLU A 362 -6.00 6.11 -0.86
N LEU A 363 -5.06 5.15 -0.91
CA LEU A 363 -4.00 5.13 -1.92
C LEU A 363 -4.58 5.13 -3.34
N LYS A 364 -5.55 4.25 -3.62
CA LYS A 364 -6.26 4.20 -4.91
C LYS A 364 -6.89 5.56 -5.24
N ARG A 365 -7.67 6.14 -4.32
CA ARG A 365 -8.34 7.44 -4.50
C ARG A 365 -7.32 8.55 -4.79
N LEU A 366 -6.23 8.59 -4.04
CA LEU A 366 -5.17 9.57 -4.21
C LEU A 366 -4.49 9.43 -5.56
N LEU A 367 -4.25 8.22 -6.07
CA LEU A 367 -3.67 7.98 -7.40
C LEU A 367 -4.63 8.39 -8.53
N GLU A 368 -5.91 8.07 -8.44
CA GLU A 368 -6.92 8.38 -9.47
C GLU A 368 -7.24 9.88 -9.59
N THR A 369 -7.07 10.64 -8.51
CA THR A 369 -7.35 12.09 -8.53
C THR A 369 -6.22 12.83 -9.27
N ASN A 370 -6.43 13.24 -10.53
CA ASN A 370 -5.48 14.08 -11.25
C ASN A 370 -5.24 15.38 -10.47
N GLY A 371 -3.97 15.72 -10.27
CA GLY A 371 -3.49 16.83 -9.44
C GLY A 371 -3.91 18.21 -9.92
N LYS A 372 -5.20 18.55 -9.83
CA LYS A 372 -5.59 19.91 -9.46
C LYS A 372 -5.53 19.98 -7.94
N MET A 373 -4.31 20.13 -7.39
CA MET A 373 -4.19 20.93 -6.18
C MET A 373 -4.66 22.33 -6.56
N VAL A 374 -5.90 22.66 -6.19
CA VAL A 374 -6.23 24.05 -5.93
C VAL A 374 -5.24 24.48 -4.85
N LEU A 375 -4.43 25.49 -5.15
CA LEU A 375 -3.63 26.23 -4.18
C LEU A 375 -4.57 26.65 -3.04
N MET A 376 -4.57 25.92 -1.94
CA MET A 376 -4.87 26.51 -0.65
C MET A 376 -3.53 27.01 -0.11
N SER A 377 -3.48 28.31 0.14
CA SER A 377 -2.29 29.00 0.64
C SER A 377 -1.87 28.45 2.00
N ILE A 378 -0.57 28.45 2.24
CA ILE A 378 0.10 28.00 3.46
C ILE A 378 -0.06 29.09 4.55
N SER A 379 -1.29 29.56 4.77
CA SER A 379 -1.59 30.67 5.71
C SER A 379 -2.63 30.35 6.77
N ASP A 380 -3.33 29.22 6.71
CA ASP A 380 -4.47 28.96 7.61
C ASP A 380 -4.44 27.59 8.32
N ILE A 381 -3.26 27.02 8.58
CA ILE A 381 -3.13 25.88 9.51
C ILE A 381 -2.69 26.44 10.88
N PRO A 382 -3.57 26.44 11.91
CA PRO A 382 -3.13 26.75 13.28
C PRO A 382 -2.18 25.67 13.79
N PRO A 383 -1.18 26.00 14.63
CA PRO A 383 -0.35 24.98 15.27
C PRO A 383 -1.20 24.02 16.12
N PRO A 384 -0.77 22.78 16.35
CA PRO A 384 -1.45 21.87 17.26
C PRO A 384 -1.43 22.46 18.67
N GLU A 385 -2.61 22.67 19.26
CA GLU A 385 -2.72 23.07 20.66
C GLU A 385 -2.30 21.92 21.60
N PRO A 386 -1.70 22.20 22.77
CA PRO A 386 -1.31 21.18 23.73
C PRO A 386 -2.54 20.49 24.32
N THR A 387 -2.52 19.15 24.36
CA THR A 387 -3.58 18.33 24.94
C THR A 387 -3.69 18.50 26.47
N PRO A 388 -4.90 18.64 27.02
CA PRO A 388 -5.14 18.47 28.45
C PRO A 388 -5.20 16.97 28.85
N PRO A 389 -4.96 16.62 30.12
CA PRO A 389 -4.93 15.23 30.60
C PRO A 389 -6.33 14.58 30.61
N PRO A 390 -6.41 13.23 30.58
CA PRO A 390 -7.64 12.49 30.32
C PRO A 390 -8.51 12.34 31.58
N ASP A 391 -9.82 12.28 31.38
CA ASP A 391 -10.75 11.69 32.35
C ASP A 391 -11.72 10.70 31.69
N ASP A 392 -12.01 9.67 32.46
CA ASP A 392 -12.72 8.41 32.18
C ASP A 392 -14.13 8.53 31.60
N ASN A 393 -14.44 7.70 30.58
CA ASN A 393 -15.52 6.68 30.56
C ASN A 393 -16.24 6.48 29.20
N THR A 394 -16.08 5.25 28.68
CA THR A 394 -17.04 4.33 28.02
C THR A 394 -17.82 4.67 26.74
N THR A 395 -17.34 4.06 25.64
CA THR A 395 -17.96 3.06 24.71
C THR A 395 -19.38 3.21 24.06
N THR A 396 -19.37 2.96 22.73
CA THR A 396 -20.30 2.21 21.81
C THR A 396 -21.14 2.97 20.74
N SER A 397 -21.00 2.51 19.48
CA SER A 397 -21.93 2.63 18.30
C SER A 397 -22.55 1.23 18.02
N PRO A 398 -23.50 0.93 17.08
CA PRO A 398 -23.88 1.63 15.80
C PRO A 398 -25.38 1.46 15.29
N VAL A 399 -25.71 1.90 14.04
CA VAL A 399 -26.64 1.31 12.99
C VAL A 399 -27.53 2.32 12.17
N ILE A 400 -27.73 2.06 10.85
CA ILE A 400 -28.50 2.78 9.76
C ILE A 400 -29.52 1.78 9.09
N PRO A 401 -30.56 2.10 8.25
CA PRO A 401 -31.56 3.21 8.06
C PRO A 401 -33.05 2.73 8.02
N PRO A 402 -34.06 3.58 7.67
CA PRO A 402 -34.72 3.43 6.33
C PRO A 402 -35.21 4.73 5.63
N THR A 403 -35.54 4.59 4.34
CA THR A 403 -36.06 5.58 3.35
C THR A 403 -37.53 5.98 3.54
N GLY A 404 -37.87 7.27 3.34
CA GLY A 404 -39.24 7.73 3.04
C GLY A 404 -39.60 9.17 3.46
N GLU A 405 -40.26 9.89 2.54
CA GLU A 405 -41.25 11.00 2.71
C GLU A 405 -40.94 12.49 2.42
N ASP A 406 -39.75 12.93 2.02
CA ASP A 406 -39.60 14.37 1.65
C ASP A 406 -38.66 14.58 0.45
N ASP A 407 -38.98 14.00 -0.71
CA ASP A 407 -38.11 14.08 -1.90
C ASP A 407 -37.94 15.53 -2.42
N THR A 408 -38.84 16.44 -2.03
CA THR A 408 -38.84 17.85 -2.45
C THR A 408 -38.12 18.83 -1.51
N PHE A 409 -37.63 18.41 -0.34
CA PHE A 409 -37.01 19.33 0.63
C PHE A 409 -35.83 20.11 0.04
N CYS A 410 -35.04 19.45 -0.81
CA CYS A 410 -33.83 20.01 -1.41
C CYS A 410 -34.04 20.67 -2.78
N ALA A 411 -35.26 20.70 -3.32
CA ALA A 411 -35.51 21.11 -4.71
C ALA A 411 -35.10 22.56 -5.03
N ASN A 412 -35.07 23.45 -4.03
CA ASN A 412 -34.66 24.86 -4.16
C ASN A 412 -33.62 25.28 -3.12
N ARG A 413 -32.88 24.33 -2.54
CA ARG A 413 -31.83 24.59 -1.54
C ARG A 413 -30.46 24.35 -2.15
N GLN A 414 -29.45 25.06 -1.64
CA GLN A 414 -28.06 24.77 -1.99
C GLN A 414 -27.65 23.40 -1.46
N ASP A 415 -26.58 22.85 -2.02
CA ASP A 415 -26.01 21.60 -1.50
C ASP A 415 -25.49 21.83 -0.08
N GLY A 416 -25.85 20.94 0.83
CA GLY A 416 -25.58 21.12 2.25
C GLY A 416 -26.39 20.19 3.15
N ILE A 417 -26.10 20.26 4.45
CA ILE A 417 -26.79 19.50 5.48
C ILE A 417 -27.77 20.44 6.19
N TYR A 418 -29.00 19.99 6.42
CA TYR A 418 -30.07 20.79 7.00
C TYR A 418 -30.78 19.98 8.08
N ALA A 419 -31.15 20.61 9.19
CA ALA A 419 -31.97 19.94 10.19
C ALA A 419 -33.33 19.53 9.61
N ASP A 420 -33.87 18.41 10.09
CA ASP A 420 -35.26 18.07 9.84
C ASP A 420 -36.15 18.98 10.74
N PRO A 421 -36.99 19.84 10.16
CA PRO A 421 -37.78 20.80 10.94
C PRO A 421 -38.87 20.13 11.79
N LYS A 422 -39.15 18.84 11.56
CA LYS A 422 -40.20 18.08 12.27
C LYS A 422 -39.63 17.12 13.31
N ASP A 423 -38.34 16.78 13.22
CA ASP A 423 -37.72 15.77 14.05
C ASP A 423 -36.26 16.13 14.29
N ASN A 424 -35.95 16.65 15.48
CA ASN A 424 -34.59 17.06 15.82
C ASN A 424 -33.62 15.87 15.86
N THR A 425 -34.07 14.61 15.78
CA THR A 425 -33.19 13.44 15.63
C THR A 425 -32.85 13.12 14.19
N LYS A 426 -33.31 13.93 13.21
CA LYS A 426 -33.12 13.68 11.78
C LYS A 426 -32.56 14.90 11.08
N PHE A 427 -31.98 14.67 9.91
CA PHE A 427 -31.45 15.71 9.04
C PHE A 427 -31.52 15.31 7.57
N TYR A 428 -31.48 16.31 6.70
CA TYR A 428 -31.45 16.17 5.26
C TYR A 428 -30.08 16.54 4.72
N VAL A 429 -29.58 15.77 3.77
CA VAL A 429 -28.47 16.19 2.90
C VAL A 429 -29.07 16.52 1.55
N CYS A 430 -28.85 17.75 1.11
CA CYS A 430 -29.18 18.21 -0.23
C CYS A 430 -27.96 18.07 -1.13
N ALA A 431 -28.13 17.37 -2.24
CA ALA A 431 -27.12 17.29 -3.29
C ALA A 431 -27.79 17.29 -4.66
N VAL A 432 -27.49 18.31 -5.47
CA VAL A 432 -28.00 18.50 -6.84
C VAL A 432 -29.53 18.46 -6.89
N GLY A 433 -30.19 19.13 -5.93
CA GLY A 433 -31.64 19.19 -5.81
C GLY A 433 -32.32 17.91 -5.32
N ARG A 434 -31.57 16.86 -4.94
CA ARG A 434 -32.09 15.61 -4.37
C ARG A 434 -32.02 15.61 -2.84
N THR A 435 -33.05 15.03 -2.21
CA THR A 435 -33.14 14.94 -0.76
C THR A 435 -32.70 13.57 -0.26
N TYR A 436 -31.70 13.53 0.61
CA TYR A 436 -31.28 12.32 1.31
C TYR A 436 -31.55 12.49 2.81
N ARG A 437 -32.42 11.67 3.37
CA ARG A 437 -32.80 11.76 4.80
C ARG A 437 -31.95 10.80 5.63
N TYR A 438 -31.44 11.32 6.74
CA TYR A 438 -30.64 10.57 7.70
C TYR A 438 -31.25 10.74 9.09
N THR A 439 -31.11 9.70 9.91
CA THR A 439 -31.48 9.72 11.32
C THR A 439 -30.19 9.65 12.13
N CYS A 440 -30.08 10.53 13.12
CA CYS A 440 -29.02 10.48 14.09
C CYS A 440 -29.05 9.15 14.85
N SER A 441 -27.88 8.71 15.33
CA SER A 441 -27.81 7.52 16.17
C SER A 441 -28.68 7.71 17.42
N ALA A 442 -29.19 6.61 17.97
CA ALA A 442 -30.15 6.64 19.08
C ALA A 442 -29.65 7.52 20.25
N GLY A 443 -30.50 8.47 20.69
CA GLY A 443 -30.18 9.41 21.78
C GLY A 443 -29.51 10.71 21.35
N LEU A 444 -29.18 10.88 20.06
CA LEU A 444 -28.62 12.11 19.51
C LEU A 444 -29.66 12.93 18.74
N VAL A 445 -29.48 14.23 18.75
CA VAL A 445 -30.23 15.21 17.94
C VAL A 445 -29.26 15.93 17.00
N PHE A 446 -29.74 16.33 15.83
CA PHE A 446 -28.96 17.08 14.87
C PHE A 446 -28.71 18.51 15.38
N ASP A 447 -27.44 18.89 15.46
CA ASP A 447 -26.97 20.20 15.89
C ASP A 447 -26.48 20.99 14.66
N GLU A 448 -27.25 22.01 14.27
CA GLU A 448 -26.96 22.87 13.12
C GLU A 448 -25.63 23.63 13.27
N SER A 449 -25.11 23.84 14.49
CA SER A 449 -23.85 24.55 14.69
C SER A 449 -22.63 23.77 14.18
N CYS A 450 -22.71 22.44 14.17
CA CYS A 450 -21.66 21.57 13.66
C CYS A 450 -22.07 20.79 12.41
N ASN A 451 -23.33 20.91 11.97
CA ASN A 451 -23.93 20.04 10.95
C ASN A 451 -23.73 18.54 11.26
N CYS A 452 -23.89 18.17 12.52
CA CYS A 452 -23.57 16.85 13.04
C CYS A 452 -24.62 16.38 14.05
N CYS A 453 -24.69 15.07 14.32
CA CYS A 453 -25.53 14.53 15.39
C CYS A 453 -24.80 14.65 16.73
N ASN A 454 -25.41 15.31 17.70
CA ASN A 454 -24.86 15.58 19.01
C ASN A 454 -25.86 15.28 20.12
N TYR A 455 -25.44 15.24 21.38
CA TYR A 455 -26.37 15.07 22.48
C TYR A 455 -27.31 16.28 22.61
N PRO A 456 -28.57 16.07 23.01
CA PRO A 456 -29.49 17.18 23.29
C PRO A 456 -28.86 18.10 24.34
N LYS A 457 -28.71 19.37 23.99
CA LYS A 457 -28.33 20.41 24.96
C LYS A 457 -29.56 20.63 25.86
N TYR A 458 -29.40 20.33 27.15
CA TYR A 458 -30.45 20.48 28.16
C TYR A 458 -30.88 21.93 28.36
#